data_AF-A0A6G7YZ07-F1
#
_entry.id   AF-A0A6G7YZ07-F1
#
_cell.length_a   1.000
_cell.length_b   1.000
_cell.length_c   1.000
_cell.angle_alpha   90.00
_cell.angle_beta   90.00
_cell.angle_gamma   90.00
#
_symmetry.space_group_name_H-M   'P 1'
#
loop_
_entity.id
_entity.type
_entity.pdbx_description
1 polymer ?
#
loop_
_entity_poly.entity_id
_entity_poly.type
_entity_poly.pdbx_seq_one_letter_code
_entity_poly.pdbx_strand_id
1 'polypeptide(L)'
;MKIAKDSVVRFHYSVGEAGQPASETSKDSQPLAILFGHGNIIPGLEKAMDNREAGENFSVEVPSAEAYGERREGLSQRIPKKHFGDAKVEPGMQVVMQTNFGPRAVTVEKVGLTTVDVDLNHPMAGKDLHFDIEILEVREATAEELEHGHVHGDGGHQH
;
A
#
# COMPACT_ATOMS: atom_id res chain seq x y z
N MET A 1 20.99 7.87 -12.07
CA MET A 1 20.17 9.05 -12.44
C MET A 1 19.29 9.40 -11.25
N LYS A 2 18.79 10.64 -11.18
CA LYS A 2 17.84 11.03 -10.14
C LYS A 2 16.43 10.60 -10.52
N ILE A 3 15.63 10.30 -9.51
CA ILE A 3 14.20 10.06 -9.63
C ILE A 3 13.54 11.36 -10.11
N ALA A 4 12.80 11.24 -11.20
CA ALA A 4 11.95 12.28 -11.75
C ALA A 4 10.72 11.62 -12.37
N LYS A 5 9.74 12.44 -12.78
CA LYS A 5 8.57 11.95 -13.53
C LYS A 5 9.01 11.04 -14.69
N ASP A 6 8.27 9.96 -14.91
CA ASP A 6 8.50 8.98 -15.98
C ASP A 6 9.74 8.08 -15.76
N SER A 7 10.34 8.13 -14.56
CA SER A 7 11.38 7.17 -14.16
C SER A 7 10.76 5.91 -13.59
N VAL A 8 11.39 4.76 -13.85
CA VAL A 8 11.11 3.52 -13.12
C VAL A 8 12.03 3.43 -11.92
N VAL A 9 11.43 3.22 -10.75
CA VAL A 9 12.14 3.14 -9.47
C VAL A 9 11.91 1.78 -8.84
N ARG A 10 13.00 1.07 -8.53
CA ARG A 10 12.97 -0.16 -7.74
C ARG A 10 13.48 0.11 -6.34
N PHE A 11 12.73 -0.28 -5.33
CA PHE A 11 13.09 -0.02 -3.94
C PHE A 11 12.53 -1.06 -2.99
N HIS A 12 13.21 -1.22 -1.86
CA HIS A 12 12.63 -1.82 -0.67
C HIS A 12 12.08 -0.74 0.24
N TYR A 13 11.02 -1.10 0.95
CA TYR A 13 10.43 -0.31 2.01
C TYR A 13 10.14 -1.16 3.24
N SER A 14 10.13 -0.50 4.40
CA SER A 14 9.42 -0.90 5.61
C SER A 14 8.47 0.20 6.02
N VAL A 15 7.28 -0.14 6.51
CA VAL A 15 6.26 0.84 6.93
C VAL A 15 5.59 0.41 8.23
N GLY A 16 5.32 1.40 9.08
CA GLY A 16 4.51 1.24 10.28
C GLY A 16 3.82 2.53 10.67
N GLU A 17 2.99 2.48 11.70
CA GLU A 17 2.46 3.69 12.35
C GLU A 17 3.62 4.47 12.98
N ALA A 18 3.60 5.79 12.86
CA ALA A 18 4.66 6.64 13.41
C ALA A 18 4.86 6.38 14.92
N GLY A 19 6.11 6.16 15.33
CA GLY A 19 6.47 5.82 16.72
C GLY A 19 6.23 4.36 17.10
N GLN A 20 5.76 3.51 16.19
CA GLN A 20 5.65 2.05 16.39
C GLN A 20 6.62 1.29 15.48
N PRO A 21 6.94 0.02 15.79
CA PRO A 21 7.70 -0.84 14.89
C PRO A 21 7.01 -0.98 13.52
N ALA A 22 7.80 -1.18 12.47
CA ALA A 22 7.27 -1.47 11.14
C ALA A 22 6.35 -2.70 11.18
N SER A 23 5.15 -2.55 10.62
CA SER A 23 4.15 -3.63 10.50
C SER A 23 4.28 -4.40 9.20
N GLU A 24 4.89 -3.80 8.18
CA GLU A 24 5.06 -4.38 6.86
C GLU A 24 6.46 -4.05 6.32
N THR A 25 7.06 -5.01 5.62
CA THR A 25 8.35 -4.82 4.95
C THR A 25 8.41 -5.64 3.68
N SER A 26 9.07 -5.07 2.66
CA SER A 26 9.37 -5.76 1.41
C SER A 26 10.76 -6.41 1.40
N LYS A 27 11.60 -6.17 2.41
CA LYS A 27 12.99 -6.69 2.46
C LYS A 27 13.08 -8.21 2.47
N ASP A 28 12.03 -8.89 2.93
CA ASP A 28 11.93 -10.35 2.94
C ASP A 28 11.35 -10.91 1.63
N SER A 29 11.15 -10.06 0.62
CA SER A 29 10.46 -10.38 -0.64
C SER A 29 11.10 -9.66 -1.84
N GLN A 30 10.45 -9.69 -3.01
CA GLN A 30 10.93 -8.93 -4.17
C GLN A 30 10.78 -7.42 -3.94
N PRO A 31 11.72 -6.59 -4.39
CA PRO A 31 11.59 -5.14 -4.32
C PRO A 31 10.42 -4.67 -5.17
N LEU A 32 9.79 -3.59 -4.72
CA LEU A 32 8.69 -2.97 -5.46
C LEU A 32 9.27 -2.16 -6.63
N ALA A 33 8.62 -2.22 -7.79
CA ALA A 33 8.94 -1.40 -8.94
C ALA A 33 7.75 -0.51 -9.31
N ILE A 34 7.99 0.80 -9.43
CA ILE A 34 6.93 1.78 -9.73
C ILE A 34 7.33 2.67 -10.89
N LEU A 35 6.33 3.15 -11.63
CA LEU A 35 6.49 4.25 -12.56
C LEU A 35 6.21 5.55 -11.79
N PHE A 36 7.23 6.38 -11.64
CA PHE A 36 7.21 7.57 -10.79
C PHE A 36 6.47 8.73 -11.44
N GLY A 37 5.59 9.41 -10.70
CA GLY A 37 4.75 10.50 -11.17
C GLY A 37 3.42 10.06 -11.79
N HIS A 38 3.04 8.79 -11.59
CA HIS A 38 1.80 8.19 -12.13
C HIS A 38 0.83 7.71 -11.04
N GLY A 39 1.08 8.07 -9.77
CA GLY A 39 0.17 7.73 -8.67
C GLY A 39 0.18 6.24 -8.28
N ASN A 40 1.27 5.55 -8.58
CA ASN A 40 1.47 4.14 -8.23
C ASN A 40 1.75 3.93 -6.72
N ILE A 41 2.07 4.99 -6.00
CA ILE A 41 2.29 5.00 -4.55
C ILE A 41 1.57 6.20 -3.91
N ILE A 42 1.50 6.20 -2.58
CA ILE A 42 0.89 7.30 -1.83
C ILE A 42 1.62 8.63 -2.09
N PRO A 43 0.88 9.77 -2.19
CA PRO A 43 1.46 11.06 -2.56
C PRO A 43 2.62 11.51 -1.69
N GLY A 44 2.55 11.28 -0.37
CA GLY A 44 3.59 11.72 0.55
C GLY A 44 4.92 10.96 0.36
N LEU A 45 4.83 9.67 0.02
CA LEU A 45 6.02 8.88 -0.31
C LEU A 45 6.61 9.28 -1.66
N GLU A 46 5.76 9.53 -2.66
CA GLU A 46 6.21 10.00 -3.99
C GLU A 46 6.98 11.31 -3.87
N LYS A 47 6.45 12.30 -3.13
CA LYS A 47 7.16 13.57 -2.87
C LYS A 47 8.49 13.37 -2.15
N ALA A 48 8.55 12.44 -1.19
CA ALA A 48 9.76 12.19 -0.42
C ALA A 48 10.88 11.51 -1.23
N MET A 49 10.50 10.78 -2.28
CA MET A 49 11.42 10.10 -3.20
C MET A 49 11.89 10.99 -4.35
N ASP A 50 11.22 12.11 -4.62
CA ASP A 50 11.59 13.03 -5.69
C ASP A 50 13.04 13.51 -5.56
N ASN A 51 13.74 13.59 -6.69
CA ASN A 51 15.14 14.01 -6.78
C ASN A 51 16.19 13.14 -6.06
N ARG A 52 15.82 12.00 -5.47
CA ARG A 52 16.75 11.01 -4.90
C ARG A 52 17.36 10.11 -5.96
N GLU A 53 18.39 9.36 -5.64
CA GLU A 53 19.06 8.45 -6.57
C GLU A 53 19.23 7.02 -6.04
N ALA A 54 19.59 6.10 -6.96
CA ALA A 54 19.85 4.70 -6.62
C ALA A 54 21.02 4.58 -5.63
N GLY A 55 20.87 3.69 -4.65
CA GLY A 55 21.81 3.50 -3.53
C GLY A 55 21.53 4.38 -2.31
N GLU A 56 20.53 5.26 -2.36
CA GLU A 56 20.10 6.03 -1.19
C GLU A 56 19.19 5.22 -0.25
N ASN A 57 19.42 5.39 1.04
CA ASN A 57 18.53 4.94 2.11
C ASN A 57 18.07 6.16 2.91
N PHE A 58 16.78 6.25 3.18
CA PHE A 58 16.22 7.33 3.98
C PHE A 58 14.95 6.91 4.68
N SER A 59 14.60 7.66 5.72
CA SER A 59 13.32 7.49 6.42
C SER A 59 12.48 8.75 6.24
N VAL A 60 11.16 8.57 6.17
CA VAL A 60 10.20 9.68 6.06
C VAL A 60 8.94 9.39 6.86
N GLU A 61 8.44 10.41 7.54
CA GLU A 61 7.10 10.40 8.13
C GLU A 61 6.11 11.01 7.15
N VAL A 62 5.05 10.27 6.85
CA VAL A 62 3.98 10.66 5.93
C VAL A 62 2.70 10.82 6.73
N PRO A 63 2.10 12.02 6.79
CA PRO A 63 0.86 12.22 7.51
C PRO A 63 -0.28 11.44 6.86
N SER A 64 -1.28 11.04 7.65
CA SER A 64 -2.48 10.31 7.18
C SER A 64 -3.07 10.88 5.89
N ALA A 65 -3.20 12.21 5.81
CA ALA A 65 -3.76 12.95 4.69
C ALA A 65 -2.98 12.77 3.37
N GLU A 66 -1.68 12.48 3.44
CA GLU A 66 -0.82 12.20 2.27
C GLU A 66 -0.48 10.70 2.11
N ALA A 67 -1.01 9.86 2.99
CA ALA A 67 -0.91 8.41 2.94
C ALA A 67 -2.22 7.78 2.45
N TYR A 68 -2.95 7.09 3.33
CA TYR A 68 -4.22 6.42 3.02
C TYR A 68 -5.46 7.25 3.35
N GLY A 69 -5.26 8.54 3.67
CA GLY A 69 -6.30 9.47 4.04
C GLY A 69 -6.78 9.30 5.49
N GLU A 70 -7.76 10.12 5.84
CA GLU A 70 -8.43 10.06 7.14
C GLU A 70 -9.31 8.82 7.26
N ARG A 71 -9.34 8.24 8.46
CA ARG A 71 -10.28 7.17 8.79
C ARG A 71 -11.70 7.75 8.74
N ARG A 72 -12.58 7.12 7.98
CA ARG A 72 -13.99 7.51 7.88
C ARG A 72 -14.77 6.79 8.97
N GLU A 73 -15.22 7.54 9.97
CA GLU A 73 -16.08 6.99 11.01
C GLU A 73 -17.36 6.40 10.43
N GLY A 74 -17.75 5.22 10.91
CA GLY A 74 -18.96 4.54 10.46
C GLY A 74 -18.88 3.97 9.04
N LEU A 75 -17.70 3.93 8.41
CA LEU A 75 -17.48 3.17 7.16
C LEU A 75 -17.39 1.66 7.43
N SER A 76 -18.39 1.16 8.15
CA SER A 76 -18.53 -0.23 8.53
C SER A 76 -19.64 -0.88 7.71
N GLN A 77 -19.46 -2.15 7.39
CA GLN A 77 -20.46 -2.94 6.71
C GLN A 77 -20.75 -4.22 7.49
N ARG A 78 -22.04 -4.54 7.61
CA ARG A 78 -22.48 -5.81 8.16
C ARG A 78 -22.58 -6.85 7.06
N ILE A 79 -21.86 -7.95 7.22
CA ILE A 79 -21.75 -8.99 6.20
C ILE A 79 -22.21 -10.32 6.78
N PRO A 80 -23.11 -11.06 6.09
CA PRO A 80 -23.53 -12.38 6.54
C PRO A 80 -22.33 -13.33 6.69
N LYS A 81 -22.25 -14.04 7.81
CA LYS A 81 -21.12 -14.91 8.16
C LYS A 81 -20.83 -15.98 7.09
N LYS A 82 -21.86 -16.42 6.36
CA LYS A 82 -21.74 -17.35 5.23
C LYS A 82 -20.74 -16.89 4.13
N HIS A 83 -20.52 -15.59 3.97
CA HIS A 83 -19.57 -15.07 2.97
C HIS A 83 -18.11 -15.25 3.38
N PHE A 84 -17.84 -15.55 4.64
CA PHE A 84 -16.51 -15.88 5.14
C PHE A 84 -16.22 -17.40 5.08
N GLY A 85 -17.18 -18.20 4.60
CA GLY A 85 -17.07 -19.66 4.55
C GLY A 85 -16.83 -20.25 5.94
N ASP A 86 -15.94 -21.24 6.00
CA ASP A 86 -15.51 -21.88 7.24
C ASP A 86 -14.32 -21.15 7.91
N ALA A 87 -13.91 -19.99 7.38
CA ALA A 87 -12.81 -19.23 7.95
C ALA A 87 -13.16 -18.76 9.37
N LYS A 88 -12.27 -19.05 10.32
CA LYS A 88 -12.36 -18.49 11.67
C LYS A 88 -11.99 -17.01 11.59
N VAL A 89 -12.97 -16.15 11.79
CA VAL A 89 -12.79 -14.69 11.86
C VAL A 89 -12.85 -14.21 13.30
N GLU A 90 -11.98 -13.27 13.63
CA GLU A 90 -11.86 -12.66 14.96
C GLU A 90 -11.69 -11.14 14.80
N PRO A 91 -12.14 -10.33 15.77
CA PRO A 91 -11.89 -8.88 15.75
C PRO A 91 -10.41 -8.55 15.57
N GLY A 92 -10.11 -7.58 14.71
CA GLY A 92 -8.76 -7.16 14.33
C GLY A 92 -8.18 -7.92 13.15
N MET A 93 -8.76 -9.04 12.72
CA MET A 93 -8.29 -9.77 11.54
C MET A 93 -8.56 -8.97 10.26
N GLN A 94 -7.56 -8.91 9.37
CA GLN A 94 -7.75 -8.42 8.01
C GLN A 94 -8.18 -9.57 7.10
N VAL A 95 -9.19 -9.33 6.29
CA VAL A 95 -9.70 -10.31 5.32
C VAL A 95 -9.88 -9.65 3.96
N VAL A 96 -9.62 -10.40 2.89
CA VAL A 96 -9.86 -9.94 1.52
C VAL A 96 -11.26 -10.35 1.12
N MET A 97 -12.09 -9.35 0.78
CA MET A 97 -13.46 -9.55 0.34
C MET A 97 -13.60 -9.25 -1.14
N GLN A 98 -14.32 -10.12 -1.86
CA GLN A 98 -14.70 -9.87 -3.23
C GLN A 98 -15.83 -8.84 -3.26
N THR A 99 -15.56 -7.65 -3.83
CA THR A 99 -16.55 -6.59 -4.03
C THR A 99 -16.83 -6.40 -5.52
N ASN A 100 -17.87 -5.64 -5.86
CA ASN A 100 -18.17 -5.27 -7.25
C ASN A 100 -17.04 -4.46 -7.91
N PHE A 101 -16.11 -3.92 -7.13
CA PHE A 101 -14.94 -3.17 -7.58
C PHE A 101 -13.65 -4.00 -7.51
N GLY A 102 -13.75 -5.31 -7.30
CA GLY A 102 -12.62 -6.22 -7.12
C GLY A 102 -12.36 -6.62 -5.66
N PRO A 103 -11.32 -7.42 -5.41
CA PRO A 103 -10.91 -7.82 -4.07
C PRO A 103 -10.47 -6.59 -3.26
N ARG A 104 -11.00 -6.46 -2.04
CA ARG A 104 -10.68 -5.36 -1.13
C ARG A 104 -10.38 -5.90 0.26
N ALA A 105 -9.26 -5.50 0.85
CA ALA A 105 -8.94 -5.80 2.23
C ALA A 105 -9.85 -4.98 3.17
N VAL A 106 -10.42 -5.65 4.18
CA VAL A 106 -11.27 -5.07 5.22
C VAL A 106 -10.83 -5.60 6.58
N THR A 107 -11.08 -4.84 7.65
CA THR A 107 -10.72 -5.25 9.02
C THR A 107 -11.97 -5.71 9.76
N VAL A 108 -11.94 -6.87 10.40
CA VAL A 108 -13.07 -7.36 11.22
C VAL A 108 -13.18 -6.52 12.49
N GLU A 109 -14.31 -5.84 12.70
CA GLU A 109 -14.56 -5.07 13.92
C GLU A 109 -15.25 -5.93 14.98
N LYS A 110 -16.25 -6.72 14.56
CA LYS A 110 -17.06 -7.53 15.48
C LYS A 110 -17.62 -8.78 14.81
N VAL A 111 -17.55 -9.89 15.52
CA VAL A 111 -18.13 -11.16 15.07
C VAL A 111 -19.40 -11.45 15.87
N GLY A 112 -20.54 -11.49 15.18
CA GLY A 112 -21.84 -11.89 15.72
C GLY A 112 -22.20 -13.35 15.42
N LEU A 113 -23.42 -13.74 15.79
CA LEU A 113 -23.93 -15.10 15.56
C LEU A 113 -24.11 -15.40 14.06
N THR A 114 -24.75 -14.50 13.33
CA THR A 114 -25.10 -14.67 11.91
C THR A 114 -24.40 -13.69 10.98
N THR A 115 -23.81 -12.64 11.53
CA THR A 115 -23.17 -11.55 10.77
C THR A 115 -21.84 -11.13 11.38
N VAL A 116 -20.98 -10.54 10.56
CA VAL A 116 -19.70 -9.96 10.93
C VAL A 116 -19.72 -8.50 10.52
N ASP A 117 -19.43 -7.60 11.45
CA ASP A 117 -19.26 -6.18 11.15
C ASP A 117 -17.78 -5.96 10.77
N VAL A 118 -17.54 -5.39 9.59
CA VAL A 118 -16.20 -5.12 9.05
C VAL A 118 -16.03 -3.64 8.76
N ASP A 119 -14.82 -3.14 8.98
CA ASP A 119 -14.36 -1.81 8.61
C ASP A 119 -13.81 -1.82 7.18
N LEU A 120 -14.35 -0.96 6.33
CA LEU A 120 -13.95 -0.83 4.93
C LEU A 120 -12.83 0.22 4.72
N ASN A 121 -12.40 0.90 5.78
CA ASN A 121 -11.22 1.76 5.73
C ASN A 121 -9.97 0.92 5.43
N HIS A 122 -8.98 1.55 4.81
CA HIS A 122 -7.65 0.95 4.73
C HIS A 122 -7.11 0.72 6.15
N PRO A 123 -6.41 -0.39 6.46
CA PRO A 123 -5.89 -0.65 7.80
C PRO A 123 -4.99 0.46 8.37
N MET A 124 -4.34 1.23 7.48
CA MET A 124 -3.48 2.36 7.81
C MET A 124 -4.17 3.73 7.67
N ALA A 125 -5.48 3.79 7.39
CA ALA A 125 -6.20 5.06 7.30
C ALA A 125 -6.29 5.75 8.67
N GLY A 126 -6.13 7.08 8.69
CA GLY A 126 -6.11 7.91 9.90
C GLY A 126 -4.84 7.79 10.74
N LYS A 127 -3.79 7.16 10.20
CA LYS A 127 -2.50 7.00 10.87
C LYS A 127 -1.43 7.76 10.11
N ASP A 128 -0.58 8.47 10.86
CA ASP A 128 0.69 8.93 10.33
C ASP A 128 1.62 7.72 10.21
N LEU A 129 2.34 7.63 9.09
CA LEU A 129 3.15 6.47 8.76
C LEU A 129 4.63 6.83 8.74
N HIS A 130 5.45 5.95 9.29
CA HIS A 130 6.90 6.01 9.15
C HIS A 130 7.34 5.01 8.10
N PHE A 131 8.08 5.48 7.10
CA PHE A 131 8.67 4.67 6.04
C PHE A 131 10.18 4.66 6.16
N ASP A 132 10.79 3.49 6.04
CA ASP A 132 12.21 3.32 5.74
C ASP A 132 12.34 2.83 4.30
N ILE A 133 13.03 3.59 3.46
CA ILE A 133 13.16 3.33 2.02
C ILE A 133 14.62 3.05 1.68
N GLU A 134 14.82 2.08 0.80
CA GLU A 134 16.10 1.72 0.20
C GLU A 134 15.92 1.68 -1.32
N ILE A 135 16.46 2.67 -2.02
CA ILE A 135 16.35 2.79 -3.47
C ILE A 135 17.43 1.91 -4.10
N LEU A 136 17.02 0.89 -4.84
CA LEU A 136 17.93 -0.07 -5.47
C LEU A 136 18.34 0.37 -6.87
N GLU A 137 17.37 0.83 -7.66
CA GLU A 137 17.57 1.14 -9.07
C GLU A 137 16.67 2.30 -9.49
N VAL A 138 17.21 3.17 -10.34
CA VAL A 138 16.45 4.21 -11.04
C VAL A 138 16.86 4.16 -12.50
N ARG A 139 15.88 3.98 -13.38
CA ARG A 139 16.07 3.95 -14.84
C ARG A 139 14.98 4.75 -15.55
N GLU A 140 15.18 5.04 -16.82
CA GLU A 140 14.12 5.56 -17.68
C GLU A 140 13.07 4.47 -17.96
N ALA A 141 11.80 4.88 -18.02
CA ALA A 141 10.72 4.00 -18.45
C ALA A 141 10.80 3.71 -19.95
N THR A 142 10.37 2.52 -20.35
CA THR A 142 10.19 2.21 -21.77
C THR A 142 8.92 2.89 -22.31
N ALA A 143 8.81 3.00 -23.64
CA ALA A 143 7.60 3.56 -24.25
C ALA A 143 6.33 2.78 -23.88
N GLU A 144 6.43 1.45 -23.76
CA GLU A 144 5.31 0.59 -23.36
C GLU A 144 4.87 0.85 -21.91
N GLU A 145 5.83 1.00 -20.99
CA GLU A 145 5.53 1.30 -19.58
C GLU A 145 4.86 2.67 -19.42
N LEU A 146 5.24 3.66 -20.24
CA LEU A 146 4.60 4.97 -20.26
C LEU A 146 3.18 4.92 -20.85
N GLU A 147 2.96 4.12 -21.88
CA GLU A 147 1.65 3.93 -22.48
C GLU A 147 0.68 3.22 -21.51
N HIS A 148 1.19 2.27 -20.72
CA HIS A 148 0.40 1.49 -19.77
C HIS A 148 0.31 2.11 -18.36
N GLY A 149 1.17 3.07 -18.03
CA GLY A 149 1.20 3.77 -16.74
C GLY A 149 1.81 2.97 -15.58
N HIS A 150 2.40 1.80 -15.84
CA HIS A 150 3.01 0.94 -14.82
C HIS A 150 4.20 0.14 -15.37
N VAL A 151 5.05 -0.33 -14.45
CA VAL A 151 6.28 -1.06 -14.78
C VAL A 151 5.95 -2.49 -15.19
N HIS A 152 6.59 -2.98 -16.25
CA HIS A 152 6.54 -4.37 -16.67
C HIS A 152 7.76 -5.14 -16.14
N GLY A 153 7.58 -6.40 -15.72
CA GLY A 153 8.67 -7.29 -15.28
C GLY A 153 8.82 -7.45 -13.77
N ASP A 154 10.03 -7.75 -13.30
CA ASP A 154 10.31 -8.10 -11.89
C ASP A 154 9.98 -6.96 -10.91
N GLY A 155 9.02 -7.20 -10.02
CA GLY A 155 8.54 -6.23 -9.03
C GLY A 155 7.48 -5.24 -9.57
N GLY A 156 7.12 -5.33 -10.85
CA GLY A 156 6.02 -4.58 -11.47
C GLY A 156 4.73 -5.41 -11.60
N HIS A 157 3.71 -4.84 -12.21
CA HIS A 157 2.48 -5.58 -12.51
C HIS A 157 2.67 -6.39 -13.80
N GLN A 158 2.33 -7.68 -13.75
CA GLN A 158 2.34 -8.57 -14.91
C GLN A 158 0.93 -8.61 -15.50
N HIS A 159 0.81 -8.37 -16.81
CA HIS A 159 -0.39 -8.65 -17.59
C HIS A 159 -0.32 -10.03 -18.23
#